data_AF-A0A840A491-F1
#
_entry.id   AF-A0A840A491-F1
#
_cell.length_a   1.000
_cell.length_b   1.000
_cell.length_c   1.000
_cell.angle_alpha   90.00
_cell.angle_beta   90.00
_cell.angle_gamma   90.00
#
_symmetry.space_group_name_H-M   'P 1'
#
loop_
_entity.id
_entity.type
_entity.pdbx_description
1 polymer ?
#
loop_
_entity_poly.entity_id
_entity_poly.type
_entity_poly.pdbx_seq_one_letter_code
_entity_poly.pdbx_strand_id
1 'polypeptide(L)'
;MAHQNEVGDMRRTMLGFALGLALTAGAQAQAVVPPPKMSQVEGVQLFEAGGFKVSGGKAINVCGTASQPKFAFMDLNGDGALEAAAVDKNPSCYGGDGLWFTLLAKGKDGRWRAIARDSGALGFETSRTNGWLDLRVTADCVRNWKYAGDGYQRPAACSPASFAKTEASSGVTAADRTAAMRAAGFVSQGGRWLGGEGACEAVIEPSDIRDLNGDGRSEMVITESGSFCYGHTGQGFYIMERAGSDWRTLFQSQGIPEFLPTKGAGGWPDIVLGGPGFCFPVVRYNGKTYAVHRQKEEQPGACARR
;
A
#
# COMPACT_ATOMS: atom_id res chain seq x y z
N MET A 1 49.53 -18.18 -23.21
CA MET A 1 48.50 -17.85 -24.22
C MET A 1 47.20 -18.49 -23.70
N ALA A 2 46.35 -17.78 -22.96
CA ALA A 2 45.48 -16.66 -23.34
C ALA A 2 44.04 -17.17 -23.59
N HIS A 3 43.09 -16.63 -22.79
CA HIS A 3 41.68 -16.28 -23.11
C HIS A 3 40.70 -17.41 -23.49
N GLN A 4 39.42 -17.46 -23.08
CA GLN A 4 38.39 -16.49 -22.63
C GLN A 4 37.44 -17.20 -21.63
N ASN A 5 37.06 -16.67 -20.46
CA ASN A 5 36.01 -15.67 -20.14
C ASN A 5 34.68 -15.77 -20.91
N GLU A 6 33.68 -16.42 -20.30
CA GLU A 6 32.27 -16.05 -20.44
C GLU A 6 31.67 -15.84 -19.05
N VAL A 7 31.47 -14.55 -18.72
CA VAL A 7 30.69 -14.09 -17.57
C VAL A 7 29.27 -13.88 -18.09
N GLY A 8 28.37 -14.79 -17.75
CA GLY A 8 26.93 -14.63 -17.99
C GLY A 8 26.36 -13.54 -17.09
N ASP A 9 26.10 -12.37 -17.67
CA ASP A 9 25.35 -11.25 -17.09
C ASP A 9 23.91 -11.70 -16.78
N MET A 10 23.63 -11.98 -15.51
CA MET A 10 22.30 -12.33 -15.03
C MET A 10 21.67 -11.13 -14.33
N ARG A 11 21.22 -10.15 -15.12
CA ARG A 11 20.24 -9.12 -14.70
C ARG A 11 18.92 -9.81 -14.31
N ARG A 12 18.77 -10.14 -13.02
CA ARG A 12 17.47 -10.55 -12.45
C ARG A 12 16.61 -9.31 -12.20
N THR A 13 15.60 -9.17 -13.03
CA THR A 13 14.46 -8.27 -12.90
C THR A 13 13.78 -8.45 -11.54
N MET A 14 13.88 -7.47 -10.65
CA MET A 14 13.01 -7.37 -9.48
C MET A 14 11.63 -6.91 -9.94
N LEU A 15 10.68 -7.84 -10.10
CA LEU A 15 9.26 -7.52 -10.21
C LEU A 15 8.72 -7.25 -8.80
N GLY A 16 8.51 -5.98 -8.46
CA GLY A 16 7.86 -5.57 -7.23
C GLY A 16 6.35 -5.67 -7.37
N PHE A 17 5.73 -6.69 -6.77
CA PHE A 17 4.31 -6.64 -6.41
C PHE A 17 4.24 -5.95 -5.03
N ALA A 18 3.40 -4.94 -4.82
CA ALA A 18 3.10 -4.34 -3.51
C ALA A 18 1.92 -5.08 -2.85
N LEU A 19 1.98 -5.42 -1.55
CA LEU A 19 0.87 -5.98 -0.76
C LEU A 19 0.69 -4.88 0.27
N GLY A 20 -0.39 -4.13 0.15
CA GLY A 20 -0.65 -3.01 1.03
C GLY A 20 -0.82 -3.49 2.47
N LEU A 21 -0.09 -2.87 3.38
CA LEU A 21 -0.55 -2.76 4.76
C LEU A 21 -1.87 -1.99 4.73
N ALA A 22 -2.94 -2.58 5.28
CA ALA A 22 -4.23 -1.91 5.37
C ALA A 22 -4.19 -0.89 6.52
N LEU A 23 -3.96 0.38 6.18
CA LEU A 23 -4.14 1.51 7.09
C LEU A 23 -5.63 1.87 7.12
N THR A 24 -6.30 1.68 8.26
CA THR A 24 -7.67 2.15 8.45
C THR A 24 -7.72 3.67 8.58
N ALA A 25 -8.75 4.27 7.99
CA ALA A 25 -8.98 5.71 7.93
C ALA A 25 -8.97 6.36 9.32
N GLY A 26 -8.11 7.37 9.47
CA GLY A 26 -7.85 8.10 10.71
C GLY A 26 -6.38 8.51 10.82
N ALA A 27 -5.47 7.74 10.21
CA ALA A 27 -4.05 8.06 10.18
C ALA A 27 -3.79 9.28 9.32
N GLN A 28 -3.13 10.32 9.88
CA GLN A 28 -2.18 11.08 9.08
C GLN A 28 -1.33 10.03 8.36
N ALA A 29 -1.36 10.02 7.03
CA ALA A 29 -0.58 9.07 6.26
C ALA A 29 0.90 9.28 6.61
N GLN A 30 1.41 8.49 7.56
CA GLN A 30 2.85 8.31 7.67
C GLN A 30 3.22 7.56 6.40
N ALA A 31 3.85 8.30 5.48
CA ALA A 31 4.17 7.78 4.17
C ALA A 31 5.07 6.56 4.36
N VAL A 32 4.64 5.42 3.81
CA VAL A 32 5.58 4.34 3.53
C VAL A 32 6.65 4.95 2.64
N VAL A 33 7.89 4.99 3.14
CA VAL A 33 9.00 5.61 2.43
C VAL A 33 9.69 4.60 1.52
N PRO A 34 10.41 5.06 0.48
CA PRO A 34 11.27 4.18 -0.30
C PRO A 34 12.22 3.39 0.61
N PRO A 35 12.54 2.14 0.25
CA PRO A 35 13.46 1.34 1.04
C PRO A 35 14.81 2.07 1.20
N PRO A 36 15.39 2.09 2.41
CA PRO A 36 16.69 2.69 2.61
C PRO A 36 17.73 1.94 1.77
N LYS A 37 18.80 2.65 1.37
CA LYS A 37 19.95 1.99 0.75
C LYS A 37 20.57 1.03 1.76
N MET A 38 20.61 -0.25 1.41
CA MET A 38 21.15 -1.32 2.27
C MET A 38 22.15 -2.17 1.49
N SER A 39 23.14 -2.71 2.21
CA SER A 39 24.05 -3.71 1.64
C SER A 39 23.32 -5.05 1.42
N GLN A 40 23.89 -5.94 0.60
CA GLN A 40 23.32 -7.27 0.42
C GLN A 40 23.28 -8.08 1.73
N VAL A 41 24.32 -7.94 2.57
CA VAL A 41 24.41 -8.60 3.88
C VAL A 41 23.32 -8.09 4.81
N GLU A 42 23.09 -6.78 4.81
CA GLU A 42 22.01 -6.17 5.59
C GLU A 42 20.63 -6.58 5.07
N GLY A 43 20.45 -6.65 3.75
CA GLY A 43 19.21 -7.13 3.15
C GLY A 43 18.89 -8.58 3.57
N VAL A 44 19.88 -9.48 3.54
CA VAL A 44 19.70 -10.86 4.04
C VAL A 44 19.33 -10.85 5.53
N GLN A 45 20.01 -10.04 6.33
CA GLN A 45 19.74 -9.92 7.76
C GLN A 45 18.32 -9.40 8.06
N LEU A 46 17.82 -8.46 7.26
CA LEU A 46 16.45 -7.96 7.34
C LEU A 46 15.43 -9.08 7.05
N PHE A 47 15.65 -9.86 6.00
CA PHE A 47 14.78 -11.00 5.66
C PHE A 47 14.78 -12.06 6.77
N GLU A 48 15.95 -12.41 7.30
CA GLU A 48 16.09 -13.39 8.39
C GLU A 48 15.41 -12.90 9.67
N ALA A 49 15.60 -11.63 10.04
CA ALA A 49 14.90 -11.03 11.17
C ALA A 49 13.38 -11.02 10.95
N GLY A 50 12.94 -10.83 9.69
CA GLY A 50 11.54 -10.93 9.25
C GLY A 50 10.93 -12.33 9.36
N GLY A 51 11.74 -13.36 9.63
CA GLY A 51 11.30 -14.76 9.72
C GLY A 51 11.43 -15.55 8.42
N PHE A 52 12.20 -15.04 7.45
CA PHE A 52 12.42 -15.69 6.16
C PHE A 52 13.86 -16.18 6.04
N LYS A 53 14.05 -17.44 5.69
CA LYS A 53 15.37 -17.94 5.30
C LYS A 53 15.66 -17.50 3.87
N VAL A 54 16.86 -16.99 3.61
CA VAL A 54 17.30 -16.70 2.23
C VAL A 54 18.13 -17.87 1.71
N SER A 55 17.68 -18.49 0.60
CA SER A 55 18.39 -19.60 -0.05
C SER A 55 18.33 -19.45 -1.56
N GLY A 56 19.48 -19.46 -2.24
CA GLY A 56 19.55 -19.30 -3.70
C GLY A 56 18.96 -17.98 -4.23
N GLY A 57 18.96 -16.93 -3.41
CA GLY A 57 18.34 -15.64 -3.70
C GLY A 57 16.81 -15.63 -3.62
N LYS A 58 16.20 -16.66 -3.00
CA LYS A 58 14.76 -16.74 -2.74
C LYS A 58 14.52 -16.69 -1.23
N ALA A 59 13.44 -16.02 -0.84
CA ALA A 59 12.93 -16.07 0.53
C ALA A 59 12.11 -17.35 0.72
N ILE A 60 12.38 -18.05 1.82
CA ILE A 60 11.68 -19.26 2.24
C ILE A 60 11.01 -18.93 3.57
N ASN A 61 9.69 -19.08 3.64
CA ASN A 61 8.94 -18.79 4.86
C ASN A 61 9.16 -19.89 5.93
N VAL A 62 8.58 -19.66 7.11
CA VAL A 62 8.73 -20.55 8.27
C VAL A 62 8.27 -21.99 8.02
N CYS A 63 7.38 -22.21 7.05
CA CYS A 63 6.89 -23.54 6.66
C CYS A 63 7.76 -24.21 5.58
N GLY A 64 8.90 -23.62 5.22
CA GLY A 64 9.81 -24.18 4.21
C GLY A 64 9.37 -23.95 2.76
N THR A 65 8.34 -23.13 2.53
CA THR A 65 7.85 -22.84 1.18
C THR A 65 8.48 -21.57 0.62
N ALA A 66 8.70 -21.54 -0.70
CA ALA A 66 9.14 -20.32 -1.36
C ALA A 66 8.09 -19.21 -1.19
N SER A 67 8.54 -18.03 -0.80
CA SER A 67 7.71 -16.87 -0.47
C SER A 67 8.23 -15.63 -1.18
N GLN A 68 7.36 -14.63 -1.32
CA GLN A 68 7.71 -13.32 -1.85
C GLN A 68 7.25 -12.26 -0.83
N PRO A 69 7.91 -12.22 0.35
CA PRO A 69 7.51 -11.27 1.38
C PRO A 69 7.77 -9.85 0.90
N LYS A 70 6.93 -8.94 1.36
CA LYS A 70 7.02 -7.53 1.00
C LYS A 70 7.34 -6.71 2.22
N PHE A 71 8.17 -5.70 1.99
CA PHE A 71 8.68 -4.83 3.03
C PHE A 71 8.17 -3.42 2.79
N ALA A 72 7.53 -2.84 3.81
CA ALA A 72 7.22 -1.42 3.88
C ALA A 72 8.10 -0.78 4.96
N PHE A 73 8.59 0.43 4.73
CA PHE A 73 9.44 1.16 5.67
C PHE A 73 8.72 2.42 6.16
N MET A 74 8.81 2.69 7.45
CA MET A 74 8.17 3.86 8.07
C MET A 74 8.81 4.17 9.43
N ASP A 75 8.74 5.42 9.85
CA ASP A 75 9.18 5.85 11.17
C ASP A 75 8.01 5.73 12.17
N LEU A 76 7.99 4.63 12.93
CA LEU A 76 6.88 4.30 13.82
C LEU A 76 6.94 5.03 15.15
N ASN A 77 8.09 5.56 15.53
CA ASN A 77 8.30 6.20 16.84
C ASN A 77 8.63 7.70 16.75
N GLY A 78 8.81 8.22 15.54
CA GLY A 78 9.13 9.62 15.26
C GLY A 78 10.58 10.00 15.50
N ASP A 79 11.51 9.03 15.59
CA ASP A 79 12.93 9.27 15.88
C ASP A 79 13.80 9.47 14.63
N GLY A 80 13.21 9.36 13.44
CA GLY A 80 13.86 9.49 12.15
C GLY A 80 14.60 8.23 11.67
N ALA A 81 14.71 7.19 12.50
CA ALA A 81 15.07 5.85 12.05
C ALA A 81 13.83 5.16 11.48
N LEU A 82 14.03 4.36 10.44
CA LEU A 82 12.94 3.62 9.82
C LEU A 82 12.83 2.23 10.43
N GLU A 83 11.61 1.85 10.78
CA GLU A 83 11.18 0.48 10.97
C GLU A 83 10.81 -0.16 9.63
N ALA A 84 10.76 -1.49 9.63
CA ALA A 84 10.28 -2.27 8.50
C ALA A 84 9.12 -3.19 8.92
N ALA A 85 8.06 -3.22 8.11
CA ALA A 85 7.00 -4.20 8.20
C ALA A 85 7.17 -5.20 7.07
N ALA A 86 7.48 -6.45 7.42
CA ALA A 86 7.50 -7.58 6.49
C ALA A 86 6.14 -8.26 6.50
N VAL A 87 5.52 -8.45 5.33
CA VAL A 87 4.25 -9.17 5.19
C VAL A 87 4.39 -10.31 4.17
N ASP A 88 3.79 -11.46 4.48
CA ASP A 88 3.70 -12.60 3.57
C ASP A 88 2.28 -13.14 3.52
N LYS A 89 1.95 -13.86 2.45
CA LYS A 89 0.65 -14.50 2.28
C LYS A 89 0.78 -15.96 1.85
N ASN A 90 0.39 -16.85 2.74
CA ASN A 90 0.33 -18.29 2.50
C ASN A 90 -0.73 -18.95 3.40
N PRO A 91 -1.94 -19.23 2.88
CA PRO A 91 -3.03 -19.84 3.64
C PRO A 91 -2.71 -21.21 4.26
N SER A 92 -1.89 -22.03 3.60
CA SER A 92 -1.53 -23.35 4.14
C SER A 92 -0.45 -23.28 5.23
N CYS A 93 0.30 -22.17 5.29
CA CYS A 93 1.35 -21.97 6.29
C CYS A 93 0.84 -21.24 7.55
N TYR A 94 0.07 -20.16 7.36
CA TYR A 94 -0.26 -19.22 8.45
C TYR A 94 -1.65 -19.43 9.06
N GLY A 95 -2.49 -20.26 8.42
CA GLY A 95 -3.88 -20.48 8.82
C GLY A 95 -4.77 -19.25 8.56
N GLY A 96 -6.07 -19.40 8.79
CA GLY A 96 -7.04 -18.30 8.63
C GLY A 96 -7.05 -17.70 7.23
N ASP A 97 -6.84 -16.39 7.14
CA ASP A 97 -6.73 -15.62 5.88
C ASP A 97 -5.37 -15.80 5.16
N GLY A 98 -4.45 -16.53 5.80
CA GLY A 98 -3.12 -16.81 5.31
C GLY A 98 -2.18 -15.61 5.40
N LEU A 99 -2.49 -14.58 6.18
CA LEU A 99 -1.61 -13.42 6.34
C LEU A 99 -0.62 -13.62 7.48
N TRP A 100 0.60 -13.16 7.27
CA TRP A 100 1.64 -13.08 8.29
C TRP A 100 2.28 -11.71 8.25
N PHE A 101 2.64 -11.18 9.43
CA PHE A 101 3.49 -10.00 9.53
C PHE A 101 4.63 -10.19 10.52
N THR A 102 5.73 -9.50 10.25
CA THR A 102 6.79 -9.23 11.22
C THR A 102 7.11 -7.75 11.19
N LEU A 103 7.04 -7.08 12.34
CA LEU A 103 7.50 -5.71 12.49
C LEU A 103 8.92 -5.70 13.04
N LEU A 104 9.78 -4.88 12.45
CA LEU A 104 11.22 -4.90 12.63
C LEU A 104 11.73 -3.50 12.96
N ALA A 105 12.57 -3.39 13.98
CA ALA A 105 13.33 -2.19 14.29
C ALA A 105 14.83 -2.45 14.17
N LYS A 106 15.57 -1.40 13.80
CA LYS A 106 17.03 -1.46 13.71
C LYS A 106 17.64 -0.99 15.02
N GLY A 107 18.38 -1.87 15.69
CA GLY A 107 19.07 -1.52 16.93
C GLY A 107 20.20 -0.51 16.68
N LYS A 108 20.71 0.10 17.77
CA LYS A 108 21.89 0.98 17.74
C LYS A 108 23.16 0.29 17.22
N ASP A 109 23.19 -1.04 17.28
CA ASP A 109 24.23 -1.89 16.71
C ASP A 109 24.07 -2.13 15.20
N GLY A 110 23.06 -1.50 14.58
CA GLY A 110 22.77 -1.60 13.16
C GLY A 110 22.06 -2.89 12.74
N ARG A 111 21.61 -3.74 13.68
CA ARG A 111 20.94 -5.01 13.35
C ARG A 111 19.43 -4.91 13.46
N TRP A 112 18.73 -5.39 12.44
CA TRP A 112 17.28 -5.55 12.44
C TRP A 112 16.84 -6.63 13.43
N ARG A 113 15.81 -6.36 14.22
CA ARG A 113 15.20 -7.31 15.16
C ARG A 113 13.70 -7.22 15.08
N ALA A 114 13.03 -8.37 15.17
CA ALA A 114 11.59 -8.38 15.26
C ALA A 114 11.15 -7.82 16.61
N ILE A 115 10.27 -6.82 16.56
CA ILE A 115 9.62 -6.22 17.72
C ILE A 115 8.13 -6.58 17.79
N ALA A 116 7.58 -7.18 16.74
CA ALA A 116 6.29 -7.87 16.75
C ALA A 116 6.26 -8.92 15.63
N ARG A 117 5.47 -9.98 15.79
CA ARG A 117 5.13 -10.92 14.71
C ARG A 117 3.88 -11.70 15.07
N ASP A 118 3.04 -11.96 14.08
CA ASP A 118 1.88 -12.84 14.22
C ASP A 118 1.26 -13.17 12.85
N SER A 119 0.26 -14.06 12.86
CA SER A 119 -0.68 -14.19 11.76
C SER A 119 -1.76 -13.09 11.80
N GLY A 120 -2.17 -12.62 10.63
CA GLY A 120 -3.23 -11.63 10.45
C GLY A 120 -2.78 -10.38 9.68
N ALA A 121 -3.76 -9.52 9.38
CA ALA A 121 -3.52 -8.24 8.75
C ALA A 121 -3.00 -7.21 9.77
N LEU A 122 -1.85 -6.62 9.45
CA LEU A 122 -1.24 -5.53 10.21
C LEU A 122 -1.78 -4.17 9.74
N GLY A 123 -2.23 -3.36 10.68
CA GLY A 123 -2.51 -1.94 10.53
C GLY A 123 -1.89 -1.15 11.69
N PHE A 124 -1.91 0.17 11.56
CA PHE A 124 -1.43 1.10 12.58
C PHE A 124 -2.55 2.05 12.98
N GLU A 125 -2.68 2.28 14.28
CA GLU A 125 -3.59 3.26 14.85
C GLU A 125 -2.92 4.64 14.88
N THR A 126 -3.72 5.68 15.14
CA THR A 126 -3.19 7.03 15.40
C THR A 126 -2.67 7.22 16.82
N SER A 127 -3.13 6.39 17.76
CA SER A 127 -2.69 6.43 19.14
C SER A 127 -1.25 5.92 19.28
N ARG A 128 -0.55 6.44 20.30
CA ARG A 128 0.81 6.02 20.62
C ARG A 128 0.89 5.52 22.05
N THR A 129 1.69 4.49 22.26
CA THR A 129 2.12 4.03 23.59
C THR A 129 3.64 4.05 23.64
N ASN A 130 4.21 4.70 24.65
CA ASN A 130 5.67 4.83 24.81
C ASN A 130 6.38 5.46 23.59
N GLY A 131 5.70 6.34 22.87
CA GLY A 131 6.22 7.01 21.66
C GLY A 131 5.97 6.26 20.36
N TRP A 132 5.57 4.99 20.40
CA TRP A 132 5.34 4.13 19.24
C TRP A 132 3.86 4.10 18.84
N LEU A 133 3.55 4.07 17.53
CA LEU A 133 2.18 3.85 17.07
C LEU A 133 1.60 2.53 17.59
N ASP A 134 0.37 2.54 18.10
CA ASP A 134 -0.29 1.28 18.48
C ASP A 134 -0.61 0.46 17.22
N LEU A 135 -0.47 -0.87 17.28
CA LEU A 135 -0.78 -1.75 16.14
C LEU A 135 -2.22 -2.20 16.21
N ARG A 136 -2.90 -2.25 15.06
CA ARG A 136 -4.17 -2.94 14.89
C ARG A 136 -3.93 -4.25 14.16
N VAL A 137 -4.07 -5.39 14.83
CA VAL A 137 -3.94 -6.71 14.21
C VAL A 137 -5.32 -7.32 14.03
N THR A 138 -5.67 -7.64 12.78
CA THR A 138 -6.95 -8.26 12.43
C THR A 138 -6.73 -9.69 11.95
N ALA A 139 -7.27 -10.66 12.68
CA ALA A 139 -7.22 -12.08 12.31
C ALA A 139 -8.59 -12.73 12.62
N ASP A 140 -8.61 -13.74 13.50
CA ASP A 140 -9.82 -14.28 14.13
C ASP A 140 -10.64 -13.21 14.88
N CYS A 141 -9.93 -12.25 15.46
CA CYS A 141 -10.48 -11.10 16.14
C CYS A 141 -9.55 -9.89 16.04
N VAL A 142 -10.03 -8.70 16.43
CA VAL A 142 -9.24 -7.47 16.37
C VAL A 142 -8.52 -7.25 17.69
N ARG A 143 -7.21 -7.01 17.63
CA ARG A 143 -6.35 -6.74 18.79
C ARG A 143 -5.58 -5.46 18.57
N ASN A 144 -5.59 -4.56 19.55
CA ASN A 144 -4.76 -3.37 19.56
C ASN A 144 -3.53 -3.61 20.44
N TRP A 145 -2.36 -3.75 19.81
CA TRP A 145 -1.11 -4.07 20.49
C TRP A 145 -0.39 -2.79 20.85
N LYS A 146 0.18 -2.74 22.05
CA LYS A 146 0.89 -1.59 22.59
C LYS A 146 2.36 -1.91 22.78
N TYR A 147 3.22 -0.92 22.54
CA TYR A 147 4.65 -1.08 22.73
C TYR A 147 5.02 -1.06 24.22
N ALA A 148 5.78 -2.04 24.69
CA ALA A 148 6.14 -2.24 26.10
C ALA A 148 7.60 -1.92 26.44
N GLY A 149 8.35 -1.34 25.50
CA GLY A 149 9.74 -0.91 25.69
C GLY A 149 10.77 -1.75 24.92
N ASP A 150 10.50 -3.03 24.73
CA ASP A 150 11.35 -3.98 23.99
C ASP A 150 10.60 -4.67 22.82
N GLY A 151 9.29 -4.44 22.70
CA GLY A 151 8.44 -4.97 21.65
C GLY A 151 6.97 -4.66 21.87
N TYR A 152 6.13 -5.03 20.91
CA TYR A 152 4.68 -4.95 21.04
C TYR A 152 4.13 -6.16 21.77
N GLN A 153 3.23 -5.91 22.72
CA GLN A 153 2.55 -6.96 23.48
C GLN A 153 1.23 -7.34 22.81
N ARG A 154 1.08 -8.63 22.52
CA ARG A 154 -0.19 -9.22 22.11
C ARG A 154 -1.16 -9.25 23.29
N PRO A 155 -2.28 -8.52 23.26
CA PRO A 155 -3.28 -8.63 24.32
C PRO A 155 -3.98 -9.99 24.24
N ALA A 156 -4.25 -10.60 25.40
CA ALA A 156 -5.01 -11.84 25.51
C ALA A 156 -6.49 -11.63 25.13
N ALA A 157 -7.06 -10.51 25.59
CA ALA A 157 -8.39 -10.09 25.21
C ALA A 157 -8.38 -9.55 23.77
N CYS A 158 -9.41 -9.90 23.02
CA CYS A 158 -9.71 -9.26 21.76
C CYS A 158 -11.16 -8.85 21.72
N SER A 159 -11.44 -7.72 21.09
CA SER A 159 -12.79 -7.46 20.63
C SER A 159 -13.08 -8.49 19.56
N PRO A 160 -14.26 -9.13 19.54
CA PRO A 160 -14.63 -9.95 18.39
C PRO A 160 -14.28 -9.15 17.16
N ALA A 161 -13.73 -9.80 16.13
CA ALA A 161 -13.85 -9.24 14.81
C ALA A 161 -15.36 -9.20 14.55
N SER A 162 -16.02 -8.15 15.03
CA SER A 162 -16.72 -7.32 14.11
C SER A 162 -15.68 -7.06 13.01
N PHE A 163 -15.67 -7.96 12.03
CA PHE A 163 -16.31 -7.57 10.79
C PHE A 163 -17.56 -6.78 11.20
N ALA A 164 -17.37 -5.51 11.63
CA ALA A 164 -18.21 -4.45 11.13
C ALA A 164 -18.15 -4.83 9.67
N LYS A 165 -19.24 -5.48 9.23
CA LYS A 165 -19.49 -5.82 7.84
C LYS A 165 -18.91 -4.60 7.18
N THR A 166 -17.70 -4.72 6.58
CA THR A 166 -17.06 -3.60 5.86
C THR A 166 -18.24 -2.99 5.21
N GLU A 167 -18.61 -1.76 5.60
CA GLU A 167 -19.90 -1.20 5.19
C GLU A 167 -19.99 -1.59 3.74
N ALA A 168 -20.93 -2.52 3.45
CA ALA A 168 -20.72 -3.44 2.32
C ALA A 168 -20.24 -2.55 1.18
N SER A 169 -19.17 -2.92 0.47
CA SER A 169 -19.03 -2.34 -0.86
C SER A 169 -20.33 -2.75 -1.55
N SER A 170 -21.36 -1.93 -1.45
CA SER A 170 -22.73 -2.41 -1.28
C SER A 170 -23.19 -2.66 -2.69
N GLY A 171 -22.87 -3.87 -3.16
CA GLY A 171 -23.11 -4.29 -4.53
C GLY A 171 -21.98 -4.05 -5.52
N VAL A 172 -20.69 -3.97 -5.13
CA VAL A 172 -19.59 -4.07 -6.12
C VAL A 172 -19.06 -5.51 -6.20
N THR A 173 -19.44 -6.21 -7.26
CA THR A 173 -19.11 -7.61 -7.54
C THR A 173 -17.78 -7.76 -8.29
N ALA A 174 -17.28 -8.99 -8.46
CA ALA A 174 -16.14 -9.26 -9.34
C ALA A 174 -16.43 -8.88 -10.81
N ALA A 175 -17.71 -9.01 -11.24
CA ALA A 175 -18.16 -8.57 -12.55
C ALA A 175 -18.09 -7.04 -12.67
N ASP A 176 -18.47 -6.30 -11.64
CA ASP A 176 -18.33 -4.83 -11.60
C ASP A 176 -16.87 -4.40 -11.72
N ARG A 177 -15.96 -5.03 -10.97
CA ARG A 177 -14.51 -4.73 -11.06
C ARG A 177 -13.98 -4.96 -12.48
N THR A 178 -14.40 -6.06 -13.10
CA THR A 178 -14.05 -6.38 -14.49
C THR A 178 -14.62 -5.34 -15.46
N ALA A 179 -15.86 -4.92 -15.26
CA ALA A 179 -16.50 -3.90 -16.09
C ALA A 179 -15.82 -2.54 -15.96
N ALA A 180 -15.46 -2.13 -14.73
CA ALA A 180 -14.72 -0.89 -14.48
C ALA A 180 -13.32 -0.91 -15.11
N MET A 181 -12.57 -2.01 -14.99
CA MET A 181 -11.27 -2.13 -15.65
C MET A 181 -11.38 -1.97 -17.17
N ARG A 182 -12.37 -2.62 -17.80
CA ARG A 182 -12.61 -2.47 -19.24
C ARG A 182 -13.08 -1.06 -19.61
N ALA A 183 -13.95 -0.45 -18.81
CA ALA A 183 -14.43 0.90 -19.04
C ALA A 183 -13.30 1.94 -18.95
N ALA A 184 -12.30 1.69 -18.11
CA ALA A 184 -11.08 2.50 -18.03
C ALA A 184 -10.07 2.21 -19.16
N GLY A 185 -10.33 1.24 -20.03
CA GLY A 185 -9.50 0.91 -21.19
C GLY A 185 -8.45 -0.17 -20.95
N PHE A 186 -8.46 -0.86 -19.80
CA PHE A 186 -7.50 -1.92 -19.49
C PHE A 186 -7.86 -3.25 -20.15
N VAL A 187 -6.82 -4.01 -20.51
CA VAL A 187 -6.95 -5.34 -21.10
C VAL A 187 -6.46 -6.40 -20.12
N SER A 188 -7.23 -7.49 -19.96
CA SER A 188 -6.84 -8.61 -19.11
C SER A 188 -5.92 -9.56 -19.88
N GLN A 189 -4.68 -9.74 -19.42
CA GLN A 189 -3.70 -10.65 -19.99
C GLN A 189 -2.96 -11.41 -18.88
N GLY A 190 -2.97 -12.74 -18.92
CA GLY A 190 -2.25 -13.57 -17.95
C GLY A 190 -2.69 -13.38 -16.50
N GLY A 191 -3.96 -13.02 -16.26
CA GLY A 191 -4.51 -12.75 -14.93
C GLY A 191 -4.19 -11.35 -14.38
N ARG A 192 -3.58 -10.48 -15.19
CA ARG A 192 -3.27 -9.08 -14.86
C ARG A 192 -4.07 -8.14 -15.75
N TRP A 193 -4.36 -6.95 -15.26
CA TRP A 193 -4.95 -5.88 -16.06
C TRP A 193 -3.85 -4.94 -16.50
N LEU A 194 -3.76 -4.68 -17.81
CA LEU A 194 -2.68 -3.92 -18.40
C LEU A 194 -3.20 -2.73 -19.20
N GLY A 195 -2.53 -1.58 -19.04
CA GLY A 195 -2.66 -0.39 -19.88
C GLY A 195 -1.34 -0.04 -20.56
N GLY A 196 -1.26 1.12 -21.22
CA GLY A 196 -0.05 1.61 -21.88
C GLY A 196 0.61 0.58 -22.81
N GLU A 197 -0.16 0.02 -23.76
CA GLU A 197 0.29 -1.03 -24.70
C GLU A 197 0.75 -2.34 -24.03
N GLY A 198 0.28 -2.64 -22.82
CA GLY A 198 0.60 -3.87 -22.10
C GLY A 198 1.80 -3.75 -21.15
N ALA A 199 2.35 -2.54 -20.97
CA ALA A 199 3.55 -2.32 -20.17
C ALA A 199 3.27 -1.95 -18.71
N CYS A 200 2.05 -1.53 -18.38
CA CYS A 200 1.71 -0.99 -17.06
C CYS A 200 0.55 -1.73 -16.44
N GLU A 201 0.69 -2.08 -15.17
CA GLU A 201 -0.28 -2.92 -14.47
C GLU A 201 -1.26 -2.05 -13.69
N ALA A 202 -2.54 -2.36 -13.86
CA ALA A 202 -3.66 -1.73 -13.19
C ALA A 202 -4.26 -2.65 -12.12
N VAL A 203 -4.55 -2.09 -10.95
CA VAL A 203 -5.14 -2.82 -9.81
C VAL A 203 -6.29 -2.02 -9.18
N ILE A 204 -7.28 -2.75 -8.69
CA ILE A 204 -8.32 -2.22 -7.77
C ILE A 204 -8.12 -2.96 -6.46
N GLU A 205 -7.59 -2.27 -5.46
CA GLU A 205 -7.44 -2.84 -4.12
C GLU A 205 -8.78 -2.81 -3.37
N PRO A 206 -9.04 -3.71 -2.42
CA PRO A 206 -10.27 -3.68 -1.63
C PRO A 206 -10.53 -2.34 -0.93
N SER A 207 -9.48 -1.65 -0.48
CA SER A 207 -9.56 -0.32 0.14
C SER A 207 -9.93 0.81 -0.83
N ASP A 208 -9.82 0.56 -2.12
CA ASP A 208 -10.15 1.51 -3.19
C ASP A 208 -11.61 1.40 -3.64
N ILE A 209 -12.39 0.53 -2.99
CA ILE A 209 -13.83 0.39 -3.21
C ILE A 209 -14.56 1.02 -2.03
N ARG A 210 -15.12 2.21 -2.23
CA ARG A 210 -15.75 3.00 -1.17
C ARG A 210 -16.69 4.04 -1.77
N ASP A 211 -17.69 4.43 -0.99
CA ASP A 211 -18.52 5.59 -1.32
C ASP A 211 -17.70 6.87 -1.09
N LEU A 212 -17.31 7.52 -2.18
CA LEU A 212 -16.50 8.74 -2.12
C LEU A 212 -17.37 9.97 -1.90
N ASN A 213 -18.56 10.03 -2.49
CA ASN A 213 -19.39 11.22 -2.51
C ASN A 213 -20.46 11.25 -1.39
N GLY A 214 -20.72 10.11 -0.74
CA GLY A 214 -21.72 9.94 0.32
C GLY A 214 -23.14 9.65 -0.19
N ASP A 215 -23.31 9.18 -1.43
CA ASP A 215 -24.61 8.89 -2.04
C ASP A 215 -25.14 7.48 -1.76
N GLY A 216 -24.37 6.67 -1.01
CA GLY A 216 -24.69 5.29 -0.65
C GLY A 216 -24.26 4.26 -1.70
N ARG A 217 -23.60 4.67 -2.79
CA ARG A 217 -23.01 3.78 -3.79
C ARG A 217 -21.49 3.85 -3.71
N SER A 218 -20.83 2.71 -3.89
CA SER A 218 -19.37 2.68 -3.90
C SER A 218 -18.81 3.03 -5.28
N GLU A 219 -17.81 3.90 -5.30
CA GLU A 219 -16.88 4.09 -6.40
C GLU A 219 -15.72 3.09 -6.33
N MET A 220 -14.96 2.99 -7.43
CA MET A 220 -13.69 2.28 -7.45
C MET A 220 -12.56 3.21 -7.89
N VAL A 221 -11.42 3.15 -7.18
CA VAL A 221 -10.18 3.75 -7.65
C VAL A 221 -9.32 2.66 -8.28
N ILE A 222 -8.93 2.86 -9.54
CA ILE A 222 -7.94 2.02 -10.21
C ILE A 222 -6.60 2.72 -10.09
N THR A 223 -5.57 2.00 -9.62
CA THR A 223 -4.19 2.48 -9.65
C THR A 223 -3.45 1.75 -10.76
N GLU A 224 -2.88 2.50 -11.71
CA GLU A 224 -1.99 1.97 -12.74
C GLU A 224 -0.56 2.38 -12.41
N SER A 225 0.34 1.40 -12.36
CA SER A 225 1.74 1.59 -11.97
C SER A 225 2.70 1.30 -13.12
N GLY A 226 3.74 2.12 -13.24
CA GLY A 226 4.82 1.93 -14.19
C GLY A 226 5.55 3.24 -14.48
N SER A 227 6.87 3.26 -14.28
CA SER A 227 7.71 4.39 -14.70
C SER A 227 7.73 4.57 -16.21
N PHE A 228 7.49 3.50 -16.98
CA PHE A 228 7.27 3.57 -18.42
C PHE A 228 6.04 4.43 -18.77
N CYS A 229 4.93 4.29 -18.03
CA CYS A 229 3.70 5.05 -18.30
C CYS A 229 3.64 6.42 -17.65
N TYR A 230 4.25 6.59 -16.48
CA TYR A 230 4.07 7.78 -15.64
C TYR A 230 5.36 8.48 -15.25
N GLY A 231 6.48 8.13 -15.90
CA GLY A 231 7.79 8.73 -15.66
C GLY A 231 8.18 8.70 -14.19
N HIS A 232 8.70 9.83 -13.68
CA HIS A 232 9.14 9.96 -12.30
C HIS A 232 8.02 9.87 -11.25
N THR A 233 6.76 10.06 -11.64
CA THR A 233 5.63 9.89 -10.72
C THR A 233 5.35 8.41 -10.46
N GLY A 234 5.67 7.55 -11.41
CA GLY A 234 5.57 6.09 -11.26
C GLY A 234 4.15 5.52 -11.28
N GLN A 235 3.11 6.35 -11.19
CA GLN A 235 1.72 5.91 -11.23
C GLN A 235 0.73 6.97 -11.71
N GLY A 236 -0.45 6.50 -12.10
CA GLY A 236 -1.67 7.28 -12.28
C GLY A 236 -2.86 6.55 -11.69
N PHE A 237 -3.99 7.24 -11.62
CA PHE A 237 -5.21 6.70 -11.07
C PHE A 237 -6.44 7.09 -11.89
N TYR A 238 -7.48 6.28 -11.75
CA TYR A 238 -8.78 6.47 -12.38
C TYR A 238 -9.85 6.32 -11.31
N ILE A 239 -10.79 7.25 -11.25
CA ILE A 239 -12.00 7.16 -10.41
C ILE A 239 -13.13 6.68 -11.29
N MET A 240 -13.66 5.52 -10.94
CA MET A 240 -14.75 4.86 -11.64
C MET A 240 -16.04 5.05 -10.86
N GLU A 241 -17.07 5.50 -11.55
CA GLU A 241 -18.42 5.67 -11.01
C GLU A 241 -19.43 4.81 -11.76
N ARG A 242 -20.54 4.49 -11.10
CA ARG A 242 -21.67 3.82 -11.76
C ARG A 242 -22.38 4.76 -12.73
N ALA A 243 -22.63 4.29 -13.94
CA ALA A 243 -23.47 4.91 -14.95
C ALA A 243 -24.62 3.96 -15.32
N GLY A 244 -25.68 3.97 -14.50
CA GLY A 244 -26.75 2.96 -14.62
C GLY A 244 -26.26 1.58 -14.21
N SER A 245 -26.36 0.60 -15.11
CA SER A 245 -25.79 -0.74 -14.94
C SER A 245 -24.30 -0.82 -15.29
N ASP A 246 -23.75 0.22 -15.93
CA ASP A 246 -22.38 0.24 -16.43
C ASP A 246 -21.44 1.05 -15.53
N TRP A 247 -20.16 1.04 -15.88
CA TRP A 247 -19.10 1.81 -15.23
C TRP A 247 -18.53 2.84 -16.21
N ARG A 248 -18.18 4.02 -15.71
CA ARG A 248 -17.48 5.05 -16.50
C ARG A 248 -16.37 5.70 -15.69
N THR A 249 -15.34 6.18 -16.37
CA THR A 249 -14.30 7.01 -15.76
C THR A 249 -14.86 8.40 -15.47
N LEU A 250 -14.99 8.74 -14.20
CA LEU A 250 -15.34 10.09 -13.74
C LEU A 250 -14.16 11.04 -13.92
N PHE A 251 -12.98 10.57 -13.52
CA PHE A 251 -11.75 11.34 -13.51
C PHE A 251 -10.55 10.43 -13.61
N GLN A 252 -9.49 10.91 -14.26
CA GLN A 252 -8.21 10.22 -14.31
C GLN A 252 -7.10 11.26 -14.25
N SER A 253 -6.01 10.92 -13.58
CA SER A 253 -4.82 11.77 -13.52
C SER A 253 -3.58 10.94 -13.22
N GLN A 254 -2.43 11.44 -13.68
CA GLN A 254 -1.14 11.03 -13.14
C GLN A 254 -1.02 11.50 -11.69
N GLY A 255 -0.41 10.69 -10.82
CA GLY A 255 -0.21 11.02 -9.40
C GLY A 255 -0.74 9.98 -8.42
N ILE A 256 -0.53 10.28 -7.14
CA ILE A 256 -1.07 9.54 -6.00
C ILE A 256 -2.26 10.34 -5.45
N PRO A 257 -3.51 9.85 -5.52
CA PRO A 257 -4.66 10.59 -5.04
C PRO A 257 -4.71 10.58 -3.50
N GLU A 258 -4.72 11.77 -2.89
CA GLU A 258 -5.09 11.96 -1.48
C GLU A 258 -6.49 12.59 -1.43
N PHE A 259 -7.48 11.82 -0.98
CA PHE A 259 -8.85 12.33 -0.78
C PHE A 259 -8.93 13.14 0.50
N LEU A 260 -9.30 14.40 0.40
CA LEU A 260 -9.37 15.33 1.52
C LEU A 260 -10.77 15.34 2.17
N PRO A 261 -10.89 15.77 3.44
CA PRO A 261 -12.19 15.96 4.09
C PRO A 261 -13.04 17.09 3.47
N THR A 262 -12.41 18.05 2.79
CA THR A 262 -13.11 19.13 2.09
C THR A 262 -13.80 18.59 0.84
N LYS A 263 -14.99 19.10 0.52
CA LYS A 263 -15.83 18.58 -0.56
C LYS A 263 -16.19 19.65 -1.59
N GLY A 264 -16.31 19.22 -2.84
CA GLY A 264 -16.89 19.97 -3.96
C GLY A 264 -18.37 19.72 -4.15
N ALA A 265 -18.86 19.95 -5.36
CA ALA A 265 -20.26 19.72 -5.71
C ALA A 265 -20.65 18.24 -5.52
N GLY A 266 -21.89 17.97 -5.14
CA GLY A 266 -22.40 16.61 -5.03
C GLY A 266 -21.73 15.73 -3.95
N GLY A 267 -20.98 16.33 -3.01
CA GLY A 267 -20.36 15.60 -1.91
C GLY A 267 -19.00 14.96 -2.22
N TRP A 268 -18.51 15.13 -3.45
CA TRP A 268 -17.21 14.62 -3.90
C TRP A 268 -16.04 15.26 -3.13
N PRO A 269 -15.08 14.48 -2.62
CA PRO A 269 -13.93 15.00 -1.89
C PRO A 269 -13.01 15.78 -2.81
N ASP A 270 -12.36 16.81 -2.30
CA ASP A 270 -11.20 17.40 -2.97
C ASP A 270 -10.05 16.38 -3.01
N ILE A 271 -9.22 16.44 -4.05
CA ILE A 271 -8.13 15.48 -4.24
C ILE A 271 -6.81 16.22 -4.38
N VAL A 272 -5.82 15.87 -3.57
CA VAL A 272 -4.43 16.26 -3.85
C VAL A 272 -3.87 15.30 -4.89
N LEU A 273 -3.30 15.83 -5.96
CA LEU A 273 -2.57 15.03 -6.94
C LEU A 273 -1.10 14.97 -6.51
N GLY A 274 -0.78 13.97 -5.68
CA GLY A 274 0.56 13.74 -5.16
C GLY A 274 1.54 13.25 -6.24
N GLY A 275 2.83 13.41 -5.96
CA GLY A 275 3.92 13.00 -6.86
C GLY A 275 5.26 13.58 -6.39
N PRO A 276 6.32 13.56 -7.22
CA PRO A 276 7.57 14.22 -6.89
C PRO A 276 7.40 15.73 -6.71
N GLY A 277 7.91 16.28 -5.60
CA GLY A 277 7.86 17.70 -5.29
C GLY A 277 7.32 17.98 -3.89
N PHE A 278 6.99 19.25 -3.61
CA PHE A 278 6.44 19.71 -2.32
C PHE A 278 5.26 20.67 -2.48
N CYS A 279 4.78 20.86 -3.71
CA CYS A 279 3.63 21.69 -4.03
C CYS A 279 2.75 20.92 -5.01
N PHE A 280 1.53 20.62 -4.57
CA PHE A 280 0.63 19.73 -5.28
C PHE A 280 -0.69 20.43 -5.59
N PRO A 281 -1.24 20.23 -6.80
CA PRO A 281 -2.56 20.74 -7.11
C PRO A 281 -3.61 19.98 -6.31
N VAL A 282 -4.53 20.73 -5.72
CA VAL A 282 -5.79 20.23 -5.20
C VAL A 282 -6.83 20.45 -6.28
N VAL A 283 -7.46 19.36 -6.71
CA VAL A 283 -8.58 19.41 -7.64
C VAL A 283 -9.90 19.26 -6.89
N ARG A 284 -10.93 19.97 -7.36
CA ARG A 284 -12.28 19.94 -6.80
C ARG A 284 -13.28 19.57 -7.88
N TYR A 285 -14.24 18.71 -7.55
CA TYR A 285 -15.34 18.41 -8.46
C TYR A 285 -16.28 19.61 -8.59
N ASN A 286 -16.52 20.05 -9.83
CA ASN A 286 -17.31 21.25 -10.15
C ASN A 286 -18.76 20.95 -10.56
N GLY A 287 -19.22 19.70 -10.40
CA GLY A 287 -20.53 19.24 -10.87
C GLY A 287 -20.48 18.49 -12.20
N LYS A 288 -19.36 18.58 -12.93
CA LYS A 288 -19.13 17.86 -14.19
C LYS A 288 -17.83 17.06 -14.19
N THR A 289 -16.73 17.63 -13.69
CA THR A 289 -15.42 16.98 -13.61
C THR A 289 -14.58 17.60 -12.49
N TYR A 290 -13.43 17.01 -12.20
CA TYR A 290 -12.44 17.61 -11.32
C TYR A 290 -11.63 18.66 -12.07
N ALA A 291 -11.53 19.86 -11.48
CA ALA A 291 -10.73 20.95 -12.00
C ALA A 291 -9.79 21.47 -10.91
N VAL A 292 -8.65 22.07 -11.31
CA VAL A 292 -7.70 22.69 -10.37
C VAL A 292 -8.42 23.73 -9.54
N HIS A 293 -8.31 23.61 -8.22
CA HIS A 293 -8.97 24.50 -7.26
C HIS A 293 -7.98 25.38 -6.52
N ARG A 294 -6.90 24.79 -6.00
CA ARG A 294 -5.81 25.48 -5.29
C ARG A 294 -4.54 24.64 -5.28
N GLN A 295 -3.47 25.18 -4.73
CA GLN A 295 -2.29 24.38 -4.40
C GLN A 295 -2.32 23.95 -2.92
N LYS A 296 -1.63 22.86 -2.60
CA LYS A 296 -1.29 22.41 -1.25
C LYS A 296 0.23 22.35 -1.17
N GLU A 297 0.80 23.16 -0.30
CA GLU A 297 2.21 23.04 0.05
C GLU A 297 2.39 21.98 1.14
N GLU A 298 3.39 21.14 0.98
CA GLU A 298 3.84 20.20 2.01
C GLU A 298 4.91 20.83 2.91
N GLN A 299 5.65 21.79 2.37
CA GLN A 299 6.65 22.58 3.08
C GLN A 299 6.38 24.07 2.92
N PRO A 300 6.60 24.90 3.95
CA PRO A 300 6.39 26.34 3.87
C PRO A 300 7.10 26.97 2.66
N GLY A 301 6.33 27.63 1.79
CA GLY A 301 6.86 28.33 0.63
C GLY A 301 7.09 27.45 -0.61
N ALA A 302 6.78 26.15 -0.55
CA ALA A 302 6.96 25.25 -1.69
C ALA A 302 6.12 25.64 -2.91
N CYS A 303 5.02 26.35 -2.70
CA CYS A 303 4.14 26.84 -3.77
C CYS A 303 4.42 28.28 -4.23
N ALA A 304 5.46 28.95 -3.70
CA ALA A 304 5.70 30.38 -3.95
C ALA A 304 6.01 30.76 -5.41
N ARG A 305 6.16 29.78 -6.32
CA ARG A 305 6.44 29.96 -7.76
C ARG A 305 5.38 29.32 -8.68
N ARG A 306 4.19 29.03 -8.17
CA ARG A 306 3.12 28.28 -8.87
C ARG A 306 1.84 29.09 -9.00
#